data_AF-A0A1Q2SS35-F1
#
_entry.id   AF-A0A1Q2SS35-F1
#
_cell.length_a   1.000
_cell.length_b   1.000
_cell.length_c   1.000
_cell.angle_alpha   90.00
_cell.angle_beta   90.00
_cell.angle_gamma   90.00
#
_symmetry.space_group_name_H-M   'P 1'
#
loop_
_entity.id
_entity.type
_entity.pdbx_description
1 polymer ?
#
loop_
_entity_poly.entity_id
_entity_poly.type
_entity_poly.pdbx_seq_one_letter_code
_entity_poly.pdbx_strand_id
1 'polypeptide(L)' 'QASVDIIDIIDTDTAESLAKRVLLEEHKLFPKVIHWFTQGRLKLEKNHAILDGKVL' A
#
# COMPACT_ATOMS: atom_id res chain seq x y z
N GLN A 1 -11.96 -1.15 4.46
CA GLN A 1 -10.92 -2.18 4.56
C GLN A 1 -9.82 -1.74 3.62
N ALA A 2 -8.61 -1.42 4.11
CA ALA A 2 -7.48 -1.33 3.21
C ALA A 2 -7.21 -2.76 2.74
N SER A 3 -7.46 -3.02 1.45
CA SER A 3 -7.05 -4.27 0.85
C SER A 3 -5.53 -4.24 0.81
N VAL A 4 -4.89 -5.04 1.67
CA VAL A 4 -3.46 -5.32 1.54
C VAL A 4 -3.34 -6.26 0.36
N ASP A 5 -2.83 -5.76 -0.76
CA ASP A 5 -2.55 -6.58 -1.92
C ASP A 5 -1.32 -7.44 -1.61
N ILE A 6 -1.55 -8.72 -1.34
CA ILE A 6 -0.51 -9.70 -1.02
C ILE A 6 0.07 -10.22 -2.34
N ILE A 7 1.40 -10.22 -2.45
CA ILE A 7 2.11 -10.77 -3.60
C ILE A 7 2.72 -12.09 -3.18
N ASP A 8 2.19 -13.18 -3.71
CA ASP A 8 2.73 -14.50 -3.46
C ASP A 8 4.05 -14.71 -4.22
N ILE A 9 5.02 -15.26 -3.50
CA ILE A 9 6.30 -15.70 -4.06
C ILE A 9 6.06 -17.06 -4.71
N ILE A 10 6.49 -17.20 -5.96
CA ILE A 10 6.46 -18.46 -6.70
C ILE A 10 7.87 -19.01 -6.88
N ASP A 11 8.02 -20.32 -7.04
CA ASP A 11 9.33 -21.00 -7.16
C ASP A 11 10.25 -20.44 -8.25
N THR A 12 9.69 -19.80 -9.27
CA THR A 12 10.45 -19.19 -10.38
C THR A 12 10.82 -17.73 -10.15
N ASP A 13 10.44 -17.13 -9.00
CA ASP A 13 10.79 -15.75 -8.70
C ASP A 13 12.30 -15.63 -8.40
N THR A 14 12.98 -14.79 -9.17
CA THR A 14 14.23 -14.15 -8.73
C THR A 14 13.92 -12.86 -7.99
N ALA A 15 14.89 -12.36 -7.21
CA ALA A 15 14.77 -11.06 -6.53
C ALA A 15 14.34 -9.93 -7.49
N GLU A 16 14.88 -9.92 -8.72
CA GLU A 16 14.52 -8.93 -9.75
C GLU A 16 13.08 -9.09 -10.25
N SER A 17 12.63 -10.33 -10.49
CA SER A 17 11.26 -10.58 -10.97
C SER A 17 10.20 -10.28 -9.90
N LEU A 18 10.49 -10.62 -8.64
CA LEU A 18 9.63 -10.30 -7.50
C LEU A 18 9.57 -8.79 -7.29
N ALA A 19 10.71 -8.09 -7.33
CA ALA A 19 10.76 -6.63 -7.21
C ALA A 19 9.93 -5.93 -8.30
N LYS A 20 9.94 -6.43 -9.55
CA LYS A 20 9.09 -5.88 -10.63
C LYS A 20 7.61 -6.03 -10.31
N ARG A 21 7.19 -7.17 -9.75
CA ARG A 21 5.78 -7.40 -9.35
C ARG A 21 5.37 -6.49 -8.20
N VAL A 22 6.24 -6.34 -7.20
CA VAL A 22 6.03 -5.40 -6.08
C VAL A 22 5.88 -3.97 -6.58
N LEU A 23 6.78 -3.53 -7.47
CA LEU A 23 6.76 -2.19 -8.03
C LEU A 23 5.44 -1.88 -8.78
N LEU A 24 4.88 -2.86 -9.50
CA LEU A 24 3.60 -2.69 -10.19
C LEU A 24 2.45 -2.43 -9.20
N GLU A 25 2.46 -3.08 -8.03
CA GLU A 25 1.46 -2.84 -6.99
C GLU A 25 1.71 -1.50 -6.28
N GLU A 26 2.97 -1.13 -6.04
CA GLU A 26 3.32 0.19 -5.49
C GLU A 26 2.83 1.33 -6.38
N HIS A 27 2.95 1.21 -7.70
CA HIS A 27 2.43 2.20 -8.65
C HIS A 27 0.91 2.37 -8.57
N LYS A 28 0.16 1.36 -8.12
CA LYS A 28 -1.30 1.45 -7.92
C LYS A 28 -1.63 2.00 -6.54
N LEU A 29 -0.89 1.58 -5.51
CA LEU A 29 -1.18 1.92 -4.11
C LEU A 29 -0.75 3.34 -3.78
N PHE A 30 0.45 3.75 -4.19
CA PHE A 30 1.04 5.04 -3.81
C PHE A 30 0.16 6.23 -4.22
N PRO A 31 -0.36 6.32 -5.46
CA PRO A 31 -1.25 7.42 -5.83
C PRO A 31 -2.56 7.45 -5.03
N LYS A 32 -3.11 6.28 -4.66
CA LYS A 32 -4.34 6.19 -3.84
C LYS A 32 -4.08 6.69 -2.42
N VAL A 33 -2.96 6.31 -1.81
CA VAL A 33 -2.56 6.77 -0.48
C VAL A 33 -2.36 8.29 -0.48
N ILE A 34 -1.67 8.83 -1.48
CA ILE A 34 -1.50 10.28 -1.65
C ILE A 34 -2.85 10.98 -1.86
N HIS A 35 -3.77 10.37 -2.62
CA HIS A 35 -5.11 10.91 -2.79
C HIS A 35 -5.88 10.99 -1.45
N TRP A 36 -5.85 9.94 -0.63
CA TRP A 36 -6.47 9.98 0.70
C TRP A 36 -5.81 11.00 1.63
N PHE A 37 -4.49 11.16 1.53
CA PHE A 37 -3.75 12.14 2.32
C PHE A 37 -4.12 13.57 1.92
N THR A 38 -4.17 13.88 0.62
CA THR A 38 -4.55 15.22 0.11
C THR A 38 -6.00 15.57 0.39
N GLN A 39 -6.89 14.56 0.50
CA GLN A 39 -8.27 14.73 0.94
C GLN A 39 -8.43 14.85 2.47
N GLY A 40 -7.34 14.73 3.24
CA GLY A 40 -7.37 14.73 4.71
C GLY A 40 -8.08 13.51 5.31
N ARG A 41 -8.30 12.46 4.52
CA ARG A 41 -8.93 11.20 4.95
C ARG A 41 -7.94 10.29 5.66
N LEU A 42 -6.69 10.31 5.21
CA LEU A 42 -5.57 9.62 5.84
C LEU A 42 -4.80 10.58 6.74
N LYS A 43 -4.65 10.23 8.02
CA LYS A 43 -3.94 11.03 9.03
C LYS A 43 -3.01 10.14 9.85
N LEU A 44 -1.95 10.72 10.40
CA LEU A 44 -1.10 10.04 11.38
C LEU A 44 -1.43 10.60 12.76
N GLU A 45 -2.00 9.77 13.63
CA GLU A 45 -2.37 10.17 14.99
C GLU A 45 -1.78 9.16 15.99
N LYS A 46 -1.06 9.66 17.00
CA LYS A 46 -0.46 8.81 18.07
C LYS A 46 0.34 7.62 17.50
N ASN A 47 1.14 7.86 16.46
CA ASN A 47 1.93 6.84 15.76
C ASN A 47 1.11 5.77 15.01
N HIS A 48 -0.18 5.99 14.79
CA HIS A 48 -1.05 5.11 14.01
C HIS A 48 -1.59 5.84 12.78
N ALA A 49 -1.64 5.13 11.65
CA ALA A 49 -2.29 5.64 10.45
C ALA A 49 -3.81 5.47 10.59
N ILE A 50 -4.55 6.57 10.46
CA ILE A 50 -6.01 6.63 10.55
C ILE A 50 -6.56 6.95 9.17
N LEU A 51 -7.37 6.06 8.60
CA LEU A 51 -8.08 6.28 7.34
C LEU A 51 -9.59 6.32 7.62
N ASP A 52 -10.23 7.45 7.31
CA ASP A 52 -11.67 7.66 7.54
C ASP A 52 -12.13 7.32 8.98
N GLY A 53 -11.29 7.65 9.96
CA GLY A 53 -11.56 7.39 11.38
C GLY A 53 -11.28 5.96 11.85
N LYS A 54 -10.73 5.08 11.00
CA LYS A 54 -10.29 3.73 11.36
C LYS A 54 -8.78 3.63 11.37
N VAL A 55 -8.22 2.99 12.41
CA VAL A 55 -6.81 2.62 12.44
C VAL A 55 -6.56 1.58 11.34
N LEU A 56 -5.53 1.82 10.52
CA LEU A 56 -5.02 0.89 9.51
C LEU A 56 -4.10 -0.17 10.11
#